data_AF-K1YGD7-F1
#
_entry.id   AF-K1YGD7-F1
#
_cell.length_a   1.000
_cell.length_b   1.000
_cell.length_c   1.000
_cell.angle_alpha   90.00
_cell.angle_beta   90.00
_cell.angle_gamma   90.00
#
_symmetry.space_group_name_H-M   'P 1'
#
loop_
_entity.id
_entity.type
_entity.pdbx_description
1 polymer ?
#
loop_
_entity_poly.entity_id
_entity_poly.type
_entity_poly.pdbx_seq_one_letter_code
_entity_poly.pdbx_strand_id
1 'polypeptide(L)'
;MSQALRKLTGTVSRSKTLLIFINQIRMKIGVMFGNPETTTGGNALKFYASVRLDIRRIGALKQGEQVVGNRTRVKVVKNKMSPPFREVEFDLMYNQGISREGELLDLAVEHELIEKSGSWYSFGEERIGQGTENAREFLKSNPEKAAKIEAELRTLMGIGEDSVKSAEADATKEKKPVKAS
;
A
#
# COMPACT_ATOMS: atom_id res chain seq x y z
N MET A 1 -14.68 17.62 -16.58
CA MET A 1 -13.94 17.28 -15.35
C MET A 1 -13.60 18.48 -14.48
N SER A 2 -12.95 19.54 -14.99
CA SER A 2 -12.51 20.69 -14.17
C SER A 2 -13.63 21.37 -13.38
N GLN A 3 -14.78 21.61 -14.02
CA GLN A 3 -15.94 22.23 -13.38
C GLN A 3 -16.59 21.32 -12.32
N ALA A 4 -16.70 20.03 -12.62
CA ALA A 4 -17.26 19.04 -11.69
C ALA A 4 -16.39 18.92 -10.43
N LEU A 5 -15.08 18.76 -10.59
CA LEU A 5 -14.15 18.65 -9.46
C LEU A 5 -14.12 19.92 -8.60
N ARG A 6 -14.23 21.11 -9.21
CA ARG A 6 -14.35 22.37 -8.47
C ARG A 6 -15.56 22.38 -7.53
N LYS A 7 -16.70 21.85 -7.97
CA LYS A 7 -17.92 21.75 -7.14
C LYS A 7 -17.84 20.61 -6.12
N LEU A 8 -17.33 19.45 -6.53
CA LEU A 8 -17.31 18.23 -5.73
C LEU A 8 -16.35 18.34 -4.53
N THR A 9 -15.18 18.97 -4.70
CA THR A 9 -14.14 18.98 -3.66
C THR A 9 -14.64 19.54 -2.32
N GLY A 10 -15.39 20.65 -2.36
CA GLY A 10 -15.95 21.24 -1.14
C GLY A 10 -17.02 20.38 -0.48
N THR A 11 -17.87 19.72 -1.28
CA THR A 11 -18.91 18.83 -0.75
C THR A 11 -18.33 17.56 -0.15
N VAL A 12 -17.39 16.91 -0.84
CA VAL A 12 -16.72 15.68 -0.42
C VAL A 12 -16.00 15.86 0.92
N SER A 13 -15.33 17.01 1.11
CA SER A 13 -14.67 17.32 2.37
C SER A 13 -15.66 17.49 3.53
N ARG A 14 -16.80 18.15 3.30
CA ARG A 14 -17.85 18.32 4.33
C ARG A 14 -18.57 17.01 4.65
N SER A 15 -18.80 16.16 3.66
CA SER A 15 -19.49 14.88 3.84
C SER A 15 -18.58 13.75 4.34
N LYS A 16 -17.29 14.02 4.54
CA LYS A 16 -16.27 13.03 4.93
C LYS A 16 -16.28 11.77 4.05
N THR A 17 -16.60 11.93 2.77
CA THR A 17 -16.70 10.81 1.83
C THR A 17 -15.37 10.61 1.11
N LEU A 18 -14.92 9.36 0.95
CA LEU A 18 -13.79 9.05 0.07
C LEU A 18 -14.30 8.87 -1.36
N LEU A 19 -13.73 9.62 -2.31
CA LEU A 19 -14.10 9.52 -3.71
C LEU A 19 -12.92 8.98 -4.53
N ILE A 20 -13.11 7.79 -5.12
CA ILE A 20 -12.10 7.07 -5.89
C ILE A 20 -12.42 7.20 -7.38
N PHE A 21 -11.45 7.64 -8.17
CA PHE A 21 -11.53 7.64 -9.63
C PHE A 21 -10.60 6.57 -10.20
N ILE A 22 -11.16 5.65 -10.99
CA ILE A 22 -10.38 4.72 -11.81
C ILE A 22 -10.16 5.40 -13.17
N ASN A 23 -8.92 5.40 -13.65
CA ASN A 23 -8.58 6.03 -14.92
C ASN A 23 -7.66 5.13 -15.73
N GLN A 24 -7.78 5.23 -17.05
CA GLN A 24 -6.96 4.47 -17.99
C GLN A 24 -5.82 5.34 -18.52
N ILE A 25 -4.73 4.66 -18.88
CA ILE A 25 -3.61 5.27 -19.59
C ILE A 25 -3.96 5.38 -21.09
N ARG A 26 -3.52 6.46 -21.70
CA ARG A 26 -3.52 6.72 -23.14
C ARG A 26 -2.14 7.23 -23.54
N MET A 27 -1.77 7.05 -24.80
CA MET A 27 -0.54 7.64 -25.34
C MET A 27 -0.86 9.00 -25.96
N LYS A 28 -0.03 10.01 -25.67
CA LYS A 28 -0.12 11.30 -26.36
C LYS A 28 0.71 11.24 -27.65
N ILE A 29 0.03 11.19 -28.80
CA ILE A 29 0.68 11.20 -30.11
C ILE A 29 1.48 12.50 -30.28
N GLY A 30 2.71 12.40 -30.80
CA GLY A 30 3.56 13.55 -31.10
C GLY A 30 4.52 14.01 -29.99
N VAL A 31 4.67 13.24 -28.91
CA VAL A 31 5.69 13.49 -27.88
C VAL A 31 6.98 12.74 -28.25
N MET A 32 8.04 13.47 -28.62
CA MET A 32 9.35 12.90 -28.99
C MET A 32 10.32 12.74 -27.80
N PHE A 33 10.05 13.36 -26.66
CA PHE A 33 10.89 13.29 -25.46
C PHE A 33 10.06 13.22 -24.18
N GLY A 34 10.50 12.40 -23.21
CA GLY A 34 9.82 12.18 -21.92
C GLY A 34 8.78 11.04 -21.93
N ASN A 35 8.02 10.90 -20.84
CA ASN A 35 7.00 9.84 -20.72
C ASN A 35 5.76 10.19 -21.59
N PRO A 36 5.41 9.38 -22.62
CA PRO A 36 4.27 9.63 -23.50
C PRO A 36 2.91 9.28 -22.85
N GLU A 37 2.91 8.67 -21.67
CA GLU A 37 1.70 8.26 -20.97
C GLU A 37 0.92 9.46 -20.41
N THR A 38 -0.38 9.48 -20.71
CA THR A 38 -1.33 10.45 -20.16
C THR A 38 -2.60 9.76 -19.67
N THR A 39 -3.30 10.41 -18.74
CA THR A 39 -4.58 9.92 -18.21
C THR A 39 -5.72 10.67 -18.86
N THR A 40 -6.87 10.01 -19.05
CA THR A 40 -8.06 10.67 -19.62
C THR A 40 -8.65 11.72 -18.67
N GLY A 41 -9.50 12.61 -19.19
CA GLY A 41 -10.20 13.61 -18.37
C GLY A 41 -9.42 14.92 -18.13
N GLY A 42 -8.34 15.15 -18.88
CA GLY A 42 -7.52 16.36 -18.80
C GLY A 42 -6.68 16.45 -17.53
N ASN A 43 -6.23 17.66 -17.18
CA ASN A 43 -5.28 17.84 -16.07
C ASN A 43 -5.94 18.05 -14.70
N ALA A 44 -7.24 18.38 -14.65
CA ALA A 44 -7.89 18.76 -13.40
C ALA A 44 -7.78 17.68 -12.32
N LEU A 45 -8.03 16.41 -12.67
CA LEU A 45 -7.95 15.31 -11.72
C LEU A 45 -6.55 15.19 -11.11
N LYS A 46 -5.48 15.46 -11.89
CA LYS A 46 -4.10 15.43 -11.39
C LYS A 46 -3.88 16.45 -10.27
N PHE A 47 -4.53 17.61 -10.33
CA PHE A 47 -4.39 18.68 -9.32
C PHE A 47 -5.27 18.46 -8.09
N TYR A 48 -6.55 18.08 -8.30
CA TYR A 48 -7.53 17.89 -7.23
C TYR A 48 -7.30 16.61 -6.42
N ALA A 49 -6.74 15.54 -7.00
CA ALA A 49 -6.47 14.30 -6.27
C ALA A 49 -5.48 14.52 -5.11
N SER A 50 -5.83 14.05 -3.91
CA SER A 50 -4.93 14.04 -2.74
C SER A 50 -3.89 12.94 -2.84
N VAL A 51 -4.30 11.76 -3.32
CA VAL A 51 -3.43 10.61 -3.57
C VAL A 51 -3.61 10.16 -5.02
N ARG A 52 -2.52 9.79 -5.69
CA ARG A 52 -2.55 9.12 -6.99
C ARG A 52 -1.69 7.88 -6.95
N LEU A 53 -2.27 6.78 -7.42
CA LEU A 53 -1.66 5.46 -7.49
C LEU A 53 -1.49 5.09 -8.96
N ASP A 54 -0.29 4.67 -9.34
CA ASP A 54 -0.01 4.00 -10.61
C ASP A 54 0.11 2.50 -10.34
N ILE A 55 -0.81 1.71 -10.90
CA ILE A 55 -0.89 0.26 -10.70
C ILE A 55 -0.45 -0.44 -11.98
N ARG A 56 0.53 -1.34 -11.87
CA ARG A 56 1.06 -2.11 -13.00
C ARG A 56 1.20 -3.58 -12.63
N ARG A 57 0.82 -4.45 -13.57
CA ARG A 57 1.16 -5.87 -13.50
C ARG A 57 2.63 -6.04 -13.85
N ILE A 58 3.41 -6.62 -12.94
CA ILE A 58 4.84 -6.87 -13.14
C ILE A 58 5.14 -8.33 -13.51
N GLY A 59 4.27 -9.26 -13.14
CA GLY A 59 4.47 -10.69 -13.41
C GLY A 59 3.21 -11.52 -13.32
N ALA A 60 3.33 -12.79 -13.70
CA ALA A 60 2.30 -13.80 -13.53
C ALA A 60 2.69 -14.74 -12.38
N LEU A 61 1.76 -14.99 -11.46
CA LEU A 61 1.92 -16.00 -10.42
C LEU A 61 1.51 -17.35 -10.99
N LYS A 62 2.40 -18.33 -10.91
CA LYS A 62 2.17 -19.67 -11.44
C LYS A 62 2.26 -20.70 -10.33
N GLN A 63 1.36 -21.67 -10.36
CA GLN A 63 1.42 -22.89 -9.54
C GLN A 63 1.50 -24.07 -10.50
N GLY A 64 2.70 -24.65 -10.62
CA GLY A 64 3.01 -25.58 -11.72
C GLY A 64 2.87 -24.89 -13.08
N GLU A 65 2.03 -25.41 -13.95
CA GLU A 65 1.76 -24.84 -15.28
C GLU A 65 0.63 -23.80 -15.30
N GLN A 66 -0.19 -23.72 -14.24
CA GLN A 66 -1.37 -22.86 -14.22
C GLN A 66 -1.03 -21.45 -13.69
N VAL A 67 -1.56 -20.41 -14.35
CA VAL A 67 -1.47 -19.03 -13.89
C VAL A 67 -2.58 -18.77 -12.87
N VAL A 68 -2.22 -18.67 -11.60
CA VAL A 68 -3.16 -18.51 -10.47
C VAL A 68 -3.42 -17.05 -10.11
N GLY A 69 -2.59 -16.13 -10.59
CA GLY A 69 -2.75 -14.70 -10.30
C GLY A 69 -1.70 -13.81 -10.98
N ASN A 70 -1.65 -12.56 -10.53
CA ASN A 70 -0.75 -11.53 -11.03
C ASN A 70 0.01 -10.88 -9.90
N ARG A 71 1.34 -10.82 -10.04
CA ARG A 71 2.15 -9.96 -9.18
C ARG A 71 2.00 -8.52 -9.66
N THR A 72 1.60 -7.65 -8.76
CA THR A 72 1.18 -6.28 -9.06
C THR A 72 2.00 -5.30 -8.24
N ARG A 73 2.50 -4.25 -8.87
CA ARG A 73 3.19 -3.14 -8.22
C ARG A 73 2.31 -1.90 -8.25
N VAL A 74 2.19 -1.22 -7.11
CA VAL A 74 1.52 0.06 -7.00
C VAL A 74 2.52 1.12 -6.53
N LYS A 75 2.66 2.18 -7.31
CA LYS A 75 3.49 3.34 -6.99
C LYS A 75 2.64 4.55 -6.62
N VAL A 76 2.97 5.18 -5.50
CA VAL A 76 2.31 6.42 -5.06
C VAL A 76 2.92 7.61 -5.80
N VAL A 77 2.39 7.94 -6.98
CA VAL A 77 2.92 9.03 -7.84
C VAL A 77 2.59 10.43 -7.32
N LYS A 78 1.60 10.56 -6.42
CA LYS A 78 1.28 11.81 -5.72
C LYS A 78 0.72 11.47 -4.35
N ASN A 79 1.20 12.15 -3.31
CA ASN A 79 0.65 12.07 -1.96
C ASN A 79 0.68 13.47 -1.32
N LYS A 80 -0.45 13.92 -0.79
CA LYS A 80 -0.57 15.19 -0.04
C LYS A 80 -0.58 15.00 1.49
N MET A 81 -0.63 13.76 1.97
CA MET A 81 -0.78 13.44 3.40
C MET A 81 0.48 12.85 4.01
N SER A 82 1.37 12.28 3.19
CA SER A 82 2.62 11.64 3.61
C SER A 82 3.65 11.70 2.47
N PRO A 83 4.90 11.27 2.69
CA PRO A 83 5.93 11.25 1.63
C PRO A 83 5.46 10.50 0.37
N PRO A 84 5.57 11.10 -0.83
CA PRO A 84 5.23 10.46 -2.09
C PRO A 84 6.32 9.48 -2.56
N PHE A 85 6.06 8.80 -3.68
CA PHE A 85 6.99 7.94 -4.43
C PHE A 85 7.38 6.61 -3.79
N ARG A 86 6.74 6.23 -2.68
CA ARG A 86 6.78 4.86 -2.18
C ARG A 86 6.09 3.90 -3.15
N GLU A 87 6.58 2.67 -3.20
CA GLU A 87 6.01 1.58 -3.97
C GLU A 87 5.72 0.39 -3.06
N VAL A 88 4.72 -0.40 -3.45
CA VAL A 88 4.37 -1.65 -2.80
C VAL A 88 4.15 -2.71 -3.87
N GLU A 89 4.59 -3.92 -3.58
CA GLU A 89 4.31 -5.10 -4.40
C GLU A 89 3.42 -6.04 -3.63
N PHE A 90 2.40 -6.57 -4.30
CA PHE A 90 1.53 -7.58 -3.71
C PHE A 90 1.00 -8.51 -4.80
N ASP A 91 0.53 -9.66 -4.33
CA ASP A 91 -0.02 -10.71 -5.15
C ASP A 91 -1.54 -10.58 -5.27
N LEU A 92 -2.02 -10.53 -6.51
CA LEU A 92 -3.45 -10.47 -6.83
C LEU A 92 -3.89 -11.83 -7.39
N MET A 93 -4.56 -12.61 -6.55
CA MET A 93 -5.03 -13.95 -6.85
C MET A 93 -6.39 -13.90 -7.56
N TYR A 94 -6.57 -14.71 -8.60
CA TYR A 94 -7.86 -14.79 -9.29
C TYR A 94 -8.94 -15.35 -8.35
N ASN A 95 -10.13 -14.75 -8.38
CA ASN A 95 -11.29 -15.10 -7.53
C ASN A 95 -11.10 -14.95 -6.01
N GLN A 96 -9.94 -14.46 -5.53
CA GLN A 96 -9.69 -14.20 -4.10
C GLN A 96 -9.34 -12.73 -3.84
N GLY A 97 -8.79 -12.01 -4.83
CA GLY A 97 -8.40 -10.62 -4.69
C GLY A 97 -6.97 -10.47 -4.17
N ILE A 98 -6.71 -9.44 -3.37
CA ILE A 98 -5.39 -9.18 -2.80
C ILE A 98 -5.09 -10.21 -1.71
N SER A 99 -3.96 -10.88 -1.81
CA SER A 99 -3.52 -11.91 -0.88
C SER A 99 -2.93 -11.29 0.40
N ARG A 100 -3.77 -10.96 1.39
CA ARG A 100 -3.36 -10.32 2.65
C ARG A 100 -2.32 -11.15 3.42
N GLU A 101 -2.51 -12.46 3.49
CA GLU A 101 -1.63 -13.37 4.21
C GLU A 101 -0.27 -13.51 3.53
N GLY A 102 -0.25 -13.43 2.20
CA GLY A 102 1.00 -13.40 1.41
C GLY A 102 1.80 -12.13 1.65
N GLU A 103 1.13 -10.97 1.62
CA GLU A 103 1.77 -9.68 1.90
C GLU A 103 2.26 -9.61 3.36
N LEU A 104 1.50 -10.13 4.32
CA LEU A 104 1.91 -10.24 5.71
C LEU A 104 3.18 -11.08 5.86
N LEU A 105 3.26 -12.23 5.18
CA LEU A 105 4.42 -13.11 5.20
C LEU A 105 5.66 -12.42 4.62
N ASP A 106 5.53 -11.80 3.44
CA ASP A 106 6.63 -11.13 2.77
C ASP A 106 7.18 -9.97 3.62
N LEU A 107 6.30 -9.13 4.18
CA LEU A 107 6.69 -8.03 5.05
C LEU A 107 7.28 -8.52 6.38
N ALA A 108 6.72 -9.57 6.98
CA ALA A 108 7.25 -10.11 8.22
C ALA A 108 8.63 -10.74 8.04
N VAL A 109 8.94 -11.29 6.86
CA VAL A 109 10.28 -11.78 6.52
C VAL A 109 11.25 -10.62 6.26
N GLU A 110 10.81 -9.59 5.55
CA GLU A 110 11.60 -8.37 5.30
C GLU A 110 11.99 -7.65 6.59
N HIS A 111 11.09 -7.68 7.58
CA HIS A 111 11.27 -7.06 8.89
C HIS A 111 11.80 -8.00 9.98
N GLU A 112 12.32 -9.18 9.61
CA GLU A 112 12.96 -10.15 10.52
C GLU A 112 12.04 -10.67 11.66
N LEU A 113 10.72 -10.55 11.50
CA LEU A 113 9.71 -11.12 12.40
C LEU A 113 9.50 -12.62 12.15
N ILE A 114 9.62 -13.04 10.89
CA ILE A 114 9.58 -14.44 10.48
C ILE A 114 10.94 -14.83 9.92
N GLU A 115 11.54 -15.86 10.49
CA GLU A 115 12.81 -16.39 10.03
C GLU A 115 12.60 -17.34 8.84
N LYS A 116 13.38 -17.12 7.78
CA LYS A 116 13.38 -17.98 6.60
C LYS A 116 14.68 -18.81 6.56
N SER A 117 14.59 -20.06 6.99
CA SER A 117 15.69 -21.03 6.93
C SER A 117 15.58 -21.90 5.68
N GLY A 118 16.18 -21.43 4.57
CA GLY A 118 16.06 -22.06 3.26
C GLY A 118 14.63 -22.00 2.72
N SER A 119 13.95 -23.14 2.67
CA SER A 119 12.54 -23.22 2.28
C SER A 119 11.57 -23.24 3.46
N TRP A 120 12.05 -23.19 4.71
CA TRP A 120 11.21 -23.22 5.91
C TRP A 120 10.98 -21.83 6.47
N TYR A 121 9.75 -21.57 6.92
CA TYR A 121 9.35 -20.35 7.61
C TYR A 121 9.06 -20.67 9.09
N SER A 122 9.62 -19.87 9.99
CA SER A 122 9.46 -20.01 11.45
C SER A 122 9.09 -18.67 12.08
N PHE A 123 8.17 -18.70 13.04
CA PHE A 123 7.82 -17.56 13.88
C PHE A 123 8.26 -17.85 15.31
N GLY A 124 9.37 -17.26 15.74
CA GLY A 124 10.05 -17.66 16.99
C GLY A 124 10.44 -19.13 16.96
N GLU A 125 10.00 -19.91 17.96
CA GLU A 125 10.27 -21.35 18.05
C GLU A 125 9.30 -22.22 17.22
N GLU A 126 8.20 -21.63 16.72
CA GLU A 126 7.17 -22.38 16.00
C GLU A 126 7.43 -22.41 14.49
N ARG A 127 7.37 -23.60 13.89
CA ARG A 127 7.48 -23.76 12.43
C ARG A 127 6.13 -23.52 11.78
N ILE A 128 6.07 -22.51 10.91
CA ILE A 128 4.87 -22.11 10.15
C ILE A 128 4.62 -23.08 9.00
N GLY A 129 5.68 -23.45 8.26
CA GLY A 129 5.57 -24.38 7.15
C GLY A 129 6.74 -24.31 6.17
N GLN A 130 6.75 -25.26 5.23
CA GLN A 130 7.73 -25.32 4.15
C GLN A 130 7.15 -24.68 2.88
N GLY A 131 7.80 -23.65 2.36
CA GLY A 131 7.40 -22.93 1.16
C GLY A 131 6.33 -21.87 1.43
N THR A 132 6.28 -20.88 0.53
CA THR A 132 5.43 -19.69 0.65
C THR A 132 3.94 -20.05 0.67
N GLU A 133 3.52 -21.03 -0.13
CA GLU A 133 2.11 -21.45 -0.22
C GLU A 133 1.60 -22.05 1.10
N ASN A 134 2.36 -22.99 1.68
CA ASN A 134 1.98 -23.62 2.94
C ASN A 134 2.01 -22.64 4.10
N ALA A 135 2.99 -21.72 4.13
CA ALA A 135 3.04 -20.65 5.12
C ALA A 135 1.83 -19.70 5.01
N ARG A 136 1.38 -19.39 3.79
CA ARG A 136 0.16 -18.62 3.54
C ARG A 136 -1.08 -19.35 4.05
N GLU A 137 -1.21 -20.64 3.76
CA GLU A 137 -2.34 -21.46 4.22
C GLU A 137 -2.37 -21.62 5.75
N PHE A 138 -1.20 -21.71 6.39
CA PHE A 138 -1.08 -21.68 7.84
C PHE A 138 -1.60 -20.36 8.43
N LEU A 139 -1.19 -19.21 7.89
CA LEU A 139 -1.67 -17.90 8.36
C LEU A 139 -3.17 -17.73 8.14
N LYS A 140 -3.69 -18.26 7.03
CA LYS A 140 -5.13 -18.25 6.71
C LYS A 140 -5.95 -19.12 7.67
N SER A 141 -5.42 -20.28 8.07
CA SER A 141 -6.08 -21.19 9.02
C SER A 141 -5.94 -20.73 10.48
N ASN A 142 -4.94 -19.89 10.79
CA ASN A 142 -4.66 -19.40 12.14
C ASN A 142 -4.78 -17.87 12.21
N PRO A 143 -6.00 -17.30 12.15
CA PRO A 143 -6.21 -15.85 12.12
C PRO A 143 -5.71 -15.13 13.38
N GLU A 144 -5.70 -15.80 14.54
CA GLU A 144 -5.17 -15.24 15.79
C GLU A 144 -3.66 -14.97 15.70
N LYS A 145 -2.90 -15.90 15.11
CA LYS A 145 -1.46 -15.75 14.89
C LYS A 145 -1.17 -14.69 13.84
N ALA A 146 -1.94 -14.68 12.75
CA ALA A 146 -1.83 -13.64 11.73
C ALA A 146 -2.06 -12.24 12.31
N ALA A 147 -3.08 -12.07 13.15
CA ALA A 147 -3.35 -10.80 13.82
C ALA A 147 -2.24 -10.37 14.77
N LYS A 148 -1.63 -11.32 15.51
CA LYS A 148 -0.48 -11.04 16.38
C LYS A 148 0.73 -10.56 15.58
N ILE A 149 1.09 -11.27 14.51
CA ILE A 149 2.20 -10.91 13.62
C ILE A 149 1.93 -9.54 12.99
N GLU A 150 0.70 -9.27 12.55
CA GLU A 150 0.32 -7.99 11.98
C GLU A 150 0.44 -6.84 12.99
N ALA A 151 0.05 -7.05 14.25
CA ALA A 151 0.16 -6.03 15.30
C ALA A 151 1.63 -5.70 15.63
N GLU A 152 2.47 -6.73 15.76
CA GLU A 152 3.92 -6.57 15.99
C GLU A 152 4.59 -5.85 14.80
N LEU A 153 4.27 -6.26 13.58
CA LEU A 153 4.78 -5.65 12.34
C LEU A 153 4.37 -4.18 12.23
N ARG A 154 3.11 -3.87 12.49
CA ARG A 154 2.58 -2.50 12.51
C ARG A 154 3.30 -1.62 13.52
N THR A 155 3.58 -2.16 14.70
CA THR A 155 4.34 -1.45 15.75
C THR A 155 5.76 -1.16 15.29
N LEU A 156 6.45 -2.14 14.69
CA LEU A 156 7.80 -1.99 14.15
C LEU A 156 7.85 -0.94 13.03
N MET A 157 6.86 -0.93 12.14
CA MET A 157 6.74 0.04 11.05
C MET A 157 6.29 1.44 11.51
N GLY A 158 5.97 1.61 12.81
CA GLY A 158 5.48 2.87 13.37
C GLY A 158 4.08 3.24 12.88
N ILE A 159 3.23 2.26 12.56
CA ILE A 159 1.88 2.44 12.04
C ILE A 159 0.88 1.84 13.04
N GLY A 160 0.33 2.62 13.97
CA GLY A 160 -0.63 2.16 14.98
C GLY A 160 -1.10 3.29 15.88
N GLU A 161 -2.10 3.07 16.76
CA GLU A 161 -2.64 4.12 17.64
C GLU A 161 -1.56 4.80 18.51
N ASP A 162 -0.49 4.09 18.84
CA ASP A 162 0.62 4.65 19.62
C ASP A 162 1.54 5.57 18.81
N SER A 163 1.62 5.42 17.48
CA SER A 163 2.40 6.34 16.64
C SER A 163 1.66 7.66 16.37
N VAL A 164 0.33 7.67 16.48
CA VAL A 164 -0.46 8.91 16.45
C VAL A 164 -0.26 9.71 17.74
N LYS A 165 -0.21 9.04 18.91
CA LYS A 165 0.06 9.67 20.20
C LYS A 165 1.47 10.26 20.30
N SER A 166 2.49 9.57 19.75
CA SER A 166 3.85 10.11 19.73
C SER A 166 3.99 11.33 18.79
N ALA A 167 3.29 11.34 17.65
CA ALA A 167 3.29 12.47 16.74
C ALA A 167 2.56 13.71 17.30
N GLU A 168 1.48 13.53 18.06
CA GLU A 168 0.82 14.62 18.78
C GLU A 168 1.68 15.18 19.93
N ALA A 169 2.46 14.33 20.60
CA ALA A 169 3.37 14.76 21.67
C ALA A 169 4.53 15.63 21.15
N ASP A 170 5.07 15.34 19.96
CA ASP A 170 6.13 16.14 19.35
C ASP A 170 5.62 17.48 18.79
N ALA A 171 4.43 17.49 18.17
CA ALA A 171 3.80 18.72 17.67
C ALA A 171 3.45 19.71 18.80
N THR A 172 3.32 19.23 20.04
CA THR A 172 3.03 20.07 21.21
C THR A 172 4.31 20.67 21.83
N LYS A 173 5.48 20.07 21.61
CA LYS A 173 6.77 20.61 22.10
C LYS A 173 7.31 21.77 21.25
N GLU A 174 7.07 21.78 19.94
CA GLU A 174 7.53 22.85 19.05
C GLU A 174 6.75 24.19 19.18
N LYS A 175 5.60 24.20 19.87
CA LYS A 175 4.76 25.41 20.01
C LYS A 175 5.00 26.24 21.28
N LYS A 176 6.02 25.95 22.10
CA LYS A 176 6.34 26.86 23.22
C LYS A 176 6.96 28.16 22.67
N PRO A 177 6.35 29.33 22.92
CA PRO A 177 6.87 30.59 22.38
C PRO A 177 8.19 30.92 23.08
N VAL A 178 9.21 31.22 22.28
CA VAL A 178 10.45 31.86 22.74
C VAL A 178 10.06 33.20 23.35
N LYS A 179 10.15 33.32 24.68
CA LYS A 179 9.94 34.59 25.38
C LYS A 179 11.01 35.58 24.90
N ALA A 180 10.57 36.68 24.31
CA ALA A 180 11.39 37.87 24.10
C ALA A 180 11.93 38.34 25.45
N SER A 181 13.24 38.53 25.52
CA SER A 181 13.94 39.29 26.57
C SER A 181 14.52 40.55 25.93
#